data_AF-A0A3S0EVB0-F1
#
_entry.id   AF-A0A3S0EVB0-F1
#
_cell.length_a   1.000
_cell.length_b   1.000
_cell.length_c   1.000
_cell.angle_alpha   90.00
_cell.angle_beta   90.00
_cell.angle_gamma   90.00
#
_symmetry.space_group_name_H-M   'P 1'
#
loop_
_entity.id
_entity.type
_entity.pdbx_description
1 polymer ?
#
loop_
_entity_poly.entity_id
_entity_poly.type
_entity_poly.pdbx_seq_one_letter_code
_entity_poly.pdbx_strand_id
1 'polypeptide(L)'
;MRSGWRSWVNSGGWIFGFDCENFIQSWMYVNSALPHFRYRITRMVRKTKEEAELTRRHILDAARRVFLECGVARTTLEKVAAAAGVTRGAVYWHFRNKTDLFFAMREQATLPFVDRVVFDEAEADPLQGIERALREIIHIMEDQPETRETIEILSFKCEYV
;
A
#
# COMPACT_ATOMS: atom_id res chain seq x y z
N MET A 1 -7.19 -40.23 37.67
CA MET A 1 -6.15 -40.05 38.71
C MET A 1 -5.31 -38.85 38.35
N ARG A 2 -5.07 -37.96 39.33
CA ARG A 2 -4.09 -36.87 39.34
C ARG A 2 -2.72 -37.44 38.89
N SER A 3 -1.77 -36.77 38.25
CA SER A 3 -1.20 -35.43 38.40
C SER A 3 0.05 -35.38 37.49
N GLY A 4 0.44 -34.20 36.98
CA GLY A 4 1.85 -33.95 36.63
C GLY A 4 2.13 -33.31 35.28
N TRP A 5 1.74 -32.05 35.08
CA TRP A 5 2.18 -31.24 33.92
C TRP A 5 2.45 -29.78 34.31
N ARG A 6 2.98 -29.54 35.51
CA ARG A 6 3.54 -28.24 35.91
C ARG A 6 5.05 -28.37 36.03
N SER A 7 5.73 -28.39 34.88
CA SER A 7 7.13 -28.01 34.73
C SER A 7 7.53 -28.30 33.28
N TRP A 8 8.26 -27.40 32.63
CA TRP A 8 8.71 -27.46 31.23
C TRP A 8 7.57 -27.21 30.22
N VAL A 9 7.60 -26.23 29.31
CA VAL A 9 8.69 -25.55 28.60
C VAL A 9 7.95 -24.55 27.66
N ASN A 10 8.17 -23.23 27.55
CA ASN A 10 9.40 -22.43 27.45
C ASN A 10 10.44 -22.97 26.47
N SER A 11 9.99 -23.41 25.30
CA SER A 11 10.85 -23.62 24.13
C SER A 11 9.99 -23.41 22.89
N GLY A 12 10.42 -22.49 22.04
CA GLY A 12 9.87 -22.35 20.70
C GLY A 12 9.96 -23.69 19.97
N GLY A 13 8.87 -24.06 19.32
CA GLY A 13 8.75 -25.29 18.54
C GLY A 13 7.42 -25.28 17.81
N TRP A 14 7.44 -24.82 16.57
CA TRP A 14 6.32 -24.89 15.65
C TRP A 14 5.95 -26.36 15.38
N ILE A 15 4.66 -26.72 15.48
CA ILE A 15 4.12 -27.91 14.81
C ILE A 15 2.82 -27.51 14.11
N PHE A 16 2.96 -27.42 12.79
CA PHE A 16 2.01 -27.75 11.72
C PHE A 16 0.52 -27.99 12.05
N GLY A 17 -0.33 -27.31 11.27
CA GLY A 17 -1.54 -27.90 10.69
C GLY A 17 -2.79 -27.85 11.56
N PHE A 18 -3.36 -26.67 11.77
CA PHE A 18 -4.76 -26.54 12.20
C PHE A 18 -5.45 -25.38 11.49
N ASP A 19 -6.58 -25.70 10.86
CA ASP A 19 -7.51 -24.79 10.19
C ASP A 19 -7.79 -23.51 11.00
N CYS A 20 -7.57 -22.34 10.39
CA CYS A 20 -7.82 -21.03 11.00
C CYS A 20 -9.26 -20.84 11.51
N GLU A 21 -10.22 -21.54 10.92
CA GLU A 21 -11.64 -21.41 11.28
C GLU A 21 -12.00 -22.12 12.60
N ASN A 22 -11.32 -23.23 12.91
CA ASN A 22 -11.60 -24.01 14.13
C ASN A 22 -10.95 -23.43 15.40
N PHE A 23 -9.90 -22.61 15.25
CA PHE A 23 -9.30 -21.92 16.39
C PHE A 23 -10.20 -20.79 16.91
N ILE A 24 -10.89 -20.08 16.02
CA ILE A 24 -11.79 -18.97 16.42
C ILE A 24 -13.04 -19.52 17.12
N GLN A 25 -13.62 -20.62 16.62
CA GLN A 25 -14.84 -21.23 17.19
C GLN A 25 -14.61 -21.87 18.57
N SER A 26 -13.51 -22.61 18.75
CA SER A 26 -13.16 -23.24 20.04
C SER A 26 -12.80 -22.20 21.11
N TRP A 27 -12.17 -21.10 20.72
CA TRP A 27 -11.82 -20.00 21.62
C TRP A 27 -13.03 -19.11 21.98
N MET A 28 -14.05 -19.05 21.12
CA MET A 28 -15.29 -18.29 21.36
C MET A 28 -16.16 -18.88 22.48
N TYR A 29 -16.08 -20.19 22.71
CA TYR A 29 -16.91 -20.87 23.72
C TYR A 29 -16.34 -20.78 25.15
N VAL A 30 -15.02 -20.59 25.30
CA VAL A 30 -14.35 -20.62 26.63
C VAL A 30 -14.26 -19.23 27.28
N ASN A 31 -14.43 -18.13 26.53
CA ASN A 31 -14.12 -16.77 27.03
C ASN A 31 -15.26 -15.76 26.83
N SER A 32 -16.46 -16.09 27.33
CA SER A 32 -17.60 -15.16 27.40
C SER A 32 -17.48 -14.07 28.48
N ALA A 33 -16.36 -13.99 29.21
CA ALA A 33 -16.27 -13.20 30.46
C ALA A 33 -15.24 -12.04 30.49
N LEU A 34 -14.55 -11.67 29.40
CA LEU A 34 -13.53 -10.58 29.46
C LEU A 34 -13.62 -9.58 28.30
N PRO A 35 -14.55 -8.60 28.35
CA PRO A 35 -14.70 -7.56 27.32
C PRO A 35 -13.44 -6.70 27.11
N HIS A 36 -12.62 -6.51 28.15
CA HIS A 36 -11.39 -5.69 28.08
C HIS A 36 -10.28 -6.33 27.23
N PHE A 37 -10.19 -7.66 27.17
CA PHE A 37 -9.13 -8.35 26.42
C PHE A 37 -9.41 -8.32 24.92
N ARG A 38 -10.68 -8.50 24.52
CA ARG A 38 -11.12 -8.40 23.13
C ARG A 38 -10.85 -7.01 22.56
N TYR A 39 -11.14 -5.95 23.32
CA TYR A 39 -10.86 -4.57 22.90
C TYR A 39 -9.36 -4.32 22.66
N ARG A 40 -8.48 -4.86 23.51
CA ARG A 40 -7.02 -4.63 23.43
C ARG A 40 -6.37 -5.35 22.24
N ILE A 41 -6.79 -6.57 21.91
CA ILE A 41 -6.28 -7.29 20.73
C ILE A 41 -6.74 -6.61 19.44
N THR A 42 -8.03 -6.29 19.31
CA THR A 42 -8.55 -5.61 18.11
C THR A 42 -7.88 -4.25 17.91
N ARG A 43 -7.62 -3.50 19.00
CA ARG A 43 -6.90 -2.21 18.94
C ARG A 43 -5.43 -2.35 18.53
N MET A 44 -4.71 -3.37 19.01
CA MET A 44 -3.32 -3.61 18.59
C MET A 44 -3.22 -4.01 17.11
N VAL A 45 -4.06 -4.93 16.64
CA VAL A 45 -4.07 -5.39 15.23
C VAL A 45 -4.47 -4.25 14.29
N ARG A 46 -5.42 -3.39 14.70
CA ARG A 46 -5.80 -2.22 13.92
C ARG A 46 -4.66 -1.20 13.83
N LYS A 47 -3.95 -0.98 14.94
CA LYS A 47 -2.82 -0.04 15.01
C LYS A 47 -1.65 -0.50 14.13
N THR A 48 -1.31 -1.80 14.12
CA THR A 48 -0.24 -2.32 13.26
C THR A 48 -0.59 -2.27 11.78
N LYS A 49 -1.87 -2.47 11.41
CA LYS A 49 -2.32 -2.32 10.03
C LYS A 49 -2.27 -0.85 9.56
N GLU A 50 -2.69 0.08 10.41
CA GLU A 50 -2.60 1.52 10.14
C GLU A 50 -1.14 1.97 9.98
N GLU A 51 -0.23 1.51 10.86
CA GLU A 51 1.21 1.78 10.78
C GLU A 51 1.85 1.20 9.50
N ALA A 52 1.44 -0.01 9.09
CA ALA A 52 1.87 -0.61 7.84
C ALA A 52 1.41 0.20 6.62
N GLU A 53 0.17 0.68 6.59
CA GLU A 53 -0.32 1.52 5.49
C GLU A 53 0.37 2.88 5.44
N LEU A 54 0.66 3.49 6.58
CA LEU A 54 1.45 4.73 6.64
C LEU A 54 2.86 4.52 6.08
N THR A 55 3.51 3.43 6.47
CA THR A 55 4.83 3.05 5.95
C THR A 55 4.79 2.83 4.44
N ARG A 56 3.75 2.13 3.94
CA ARG A 56 3.53 1.91 2.51
C ARG A 56 3.41 3.22 1.74
N ARG A 57 2.64 4.19 2.25
CA ARG A 57 2.50 5.53 1.64
C ARG A 57 3.84 6.27 1.61
N HIS A 58 4.58 6.29 2.71
CA HIS A 58 5.90 6.92 2.75
C HIS A 58 6.88 6.32 1.74
N ILE A 59 6.85 5.00 1.55
CA ILE A 59 7.67 4.33 0.54
C ILE A 59 7.26 4.78 -0.88
N LEU A 60 5.96 4.94 -1.16
CA LEU A 60 5.47 5.39 -2.46
C LEU A 60 5.86 6.83 -2.76
N ASP A 61 5.79 7.73 -1.78
CA ASP A 61 6.21 9.12 -1.95
C ASP A 61 7.72 9.25 -2.14
N ALA A 62 8.51 8.45 -1.42
CA ALA A 62 9.94 8.35 -1.65
C ALA A 62 10.25 7.79 -3.05
N ALA A 63 9.52 6.78 -3.50
CA ALA A 63 9.68 6.21 -4.84
C ALA A 63 9.43 7.25 -5.92
N ARG A 64 8.36 8.04 -5.80
CA ARG A 64 8.01 9.14 -6.72
C ARG A 64 9.17 10.13 -6.87
N ARG A 65 9.71 10.62 -5.74
CA ARG A 65 10.85 11.54 -5.73
C ARG A 65 12.08 10.96 -6.44
N VAL A 66 12.46 9.73 -6.09
CA VAL A 66 13.64 9.09 -6.70
C VAL A 66 13.43 8.83 -8.19
N PHE A 67 12.22 8.47 -8.62
CA PHE A 67 11.88 8.31 -10.03
C PHE A 67 11.93 9.62 -10.82
N LEU A 68 11.51 10.75 -10.24
CA LEU A 68 11.65 12.08 -10.86
C LEU A 68 13.12 12.45 -11.08
N GLU A 69 13.94 12.30 -10.03
CA GLU A 69 15.34 12.69 -10.03
C GLU A 69 16.17 11.85 -11.00
N CYS A 70 16.05 10.52 -10.90
CA CYS A 70 16.97 9.60 -11.56
C CYS A 70 16.38 8.90 -12.78
N GLY A 71 15.06 8.90 -12.95
CA GLY A 71 14.34 8.05 -13.90
C GLY A 71 14.04 6.64 -13.36
N VAL A 72 13.04 5.98 -13.93
CA VAL A 72 12.57 4.66 -13.47
C VAL A 72 13.62 3.57 -13.69
N ALA A 73 14.32 3.60 -14.83
CA ALA A 73 15.33 2.60 -15.19
C ALA A 73 16.50 2.57 -14.19
N ARG A 74 17.05 3.73 -13.84
CA ARG A 74 18.24 3.90 -12.97
C ARG A 74 17.97 3.83 -11.47
N THR A 75 16.70 3.62 -11.09
CA THR A 75 16.26 3.51 -9.69
C THR A 75 16.30 2.05 -9.21
N THR A 76 16.65 1.85 -7.94
CA THR A 76 16.63 0.56 -7.25
C THR A 76 15.79 0.65 -5.97
N LEU A 77 15.32 -0.49 -5.46
CA LEU A 77 14.56 -0.54 -4.21
C LEU A 77 15.40 -0.10 -3.00
N GLU A 78 16.73 -0.30 -3.04
CA GLU A 78 17.65 0.22 -2.04
C GLU A 78 17.68 1.75 -1.99
N LYS A 79 17.72 2.41 -3.15
CA LYS A 79 17.69 3.87 -3.22
C LYS A 79 16.39 4.42 -2.65
N VAL A 80 15.27 3.75 -2.94
CA VAL A 80 13.96 4.12 -2.39
C VAL A 80 13.92 3.89 -0.88
N ALA A 81 14.46 2.77 -0.37
CA ALA A 81 14.53 2.50 1.06
C ALA A 81 15.32 3.59 1.80
N ALA A 82 16.47 3.98 1.25
CA ALA A 82 17.30 5.07 1.78
C ALA A 82 16.54 6.41 1.76
N ALA A 83 15.86 6.75 0.65
CA ALA A 83 15.07 7.98 0.53
C ALA A 83 13.82 8.00 1.44
N ALA A 84 13.26 6.84 1.76
CA ALA A 84 12.13 6.68 2.67
C ALA A 84 12.56 6.62 4.15
N GLY A 85 13.86 6.49 4.46
CA GLY A 85 14.36 6.32 5.82
C GLY A 85 13.95 4.98 6.46
N VAL A 86 13.68 3.96 5.64
CA VAL A 86 13.26 2.63 6.11
C VAL A 86 14.31 1.57 5.78
N THR A 87 14.22 0.41 6.43
CA THR A 87 15.10 -0.71 6.09
C THR A 87 14.74 -1.28 4.72
N ARG A 88 15.74 -1.87 4.06
CA ARG A 88 15.52 -2.59 2.79
C ARG A 88 14.47 -3.69 2.93
N GLY A 89 14.47 -4.41 4.06
CA GLY A 89 13.48 -5.46 4.35
C GLY A 89 12.05 -4.92 4.44
N ALA A 90 11.85 -3.71 4.96
CA ALA A 90 10.53 -3.09 4.99
C ALA A 90 9.99 -2.82 3.58
N VAL A 91 10.84 -2.34 2.66
CA VAL A 91 10.43 -2.15 1.25
C VAL A 91 10.05 -3.48 0.60
N TYR A 92 10.87 -4.53 0.76
CA TYR A 92 10.58 -5.86 0.22
C TYR A 92 9.33 -6.52 0.83
N TRP A 93 8.96 -6.16 2.07
CA TRP A 93 7.72 -6.62 2.69
C TRP A 93 6.48 -6.04 1.99
N HIS A 94 6.55 -4.78 1.54
CA HIS A 94 5.45 -4.11 0.84
C HIS A 94 5.44 -4.35 -0.67
N PHE A 95 6.61 -4.44 -1.31
CA PHE A 95 6.75 -4.50 -2.76
C PHE A 95 7.77 -5.56 -3.17
N ARG A 96 7.36 -6.51 -4.02
CA ARG A 96 8.20 -7.66 -4.39
C ARG A 96 9.35 -7.23 -5.31
N ASN A 97 9.11 -6.23 -6.15
CA ASN A 97 10.04 -5.75 -7.14
C ASN A 97 9.77 -4.26 -7.48
N LYS A 98 10.63 -3.66 -8.31
CA LYS A 98 10.51 -2.25 -8.74
C LYS A 98 9.24 -1.99 -9.56
N THR A 99 8.82 -2.96 -10.36
CA THR A 99 7.63 -2.87 -11.21
C THR A 99 6.36 -2.79 -10.37
N ASP A 100 6.23 -3.62 -9.33
CA ASP A 100 5.11 -3.58 -8.37
C ASP A 100 5.05 -2.21 -7.67
N LEU A 101 6.20 -1.70 -7.22
CA LEU A 101 6.31 -0.37 -6.60
C LEU A 101 5.87 0.74 -7.56
N PHE A 102 6.33 0.67 -8.82
CA PHE A 102 5.97 1.64 -9.85
C PHE A 102 4.47 1.64 -10.15
N PHE A 103 3.86 0.46 -10.32
CA PHE A 103 2.42 0.36 -10.56
C PHE A 103 1.60 0.86 -9.38
N ALA A 104 1.99 0.52 -8.15
CA ALA A 104 1.31 1.02 -6.96
C ALA A 104 1.41 2.55 -6.82
N MET A 105 2.57 3.13 -7.17
CA MET A 105 2.76 4.60 -7.16
C MET A 105 1.89 5.27 -8.23
N ARG A 106 1.85 4.69 -9.44
CA ARG A 106 0.98 5.15 -10.53
C ARG A 106 -0.49 5.10 -10.08
N GLU A 107 -0.95 3.97 -9.57
CA GLU A 107 -2.35 3.77 -9.17
C GLU A 107 -2.80 4.79 -8.11
N GLN A 108 -1.94 5.09 -7.12
CA GLN A 108 -2.23 6.10 -6.11
C GLN A 108 -2.51 7.49 -6.71
N ALA A 109 -1.86 7.85 -7.82
CA ALA A 109 -2.04 9.15 -8.49
C ALA A 109 -3.07 9.12 -9.63
N THR A 110 -3.28 7.96 -10.27
CA THR A 110 -4.19 7.82 -11.43
C THR A 110 -5.65 7.59 -11.03
N LEU A 111 -5.94 6.95 -9.89
CA LEU A 111 -7.33 6.73 -9.46
C LEU A 111 -8.15 8.03 -9.36
N PRO A 112 -7.66 9.12 -8.74
CA PRO A 112 -8.39 10.40 -8.71
C PRO A 112 -8.54 11.07 -10.08
N PHE A 113 -7.65 10.74 -11.02
CA PHE A 113 -7.60 11.33 -12.35
C PHE A 113 -8.69 10.73 -13.27
N VAL A 114 -8.82 9.40 -13.29
CA VAL A 114 -9.76 8.69 -14.16
C VAL A 114 -11.22 8.99 -13.80
N ASP A 115 -11.53 9.15 -12.51
CA ASP A 115 -12.89 9.47 -12.07
C ASP A 115 -13.35 10.89 -12.44
N ARG A 116 -12.41 11.82 -12.68
CA ARG A 116 -12.71 13.22 -13.01
C ARG A 116 -12.68 13.49 -14.51
N VAL A 117 -11.82 12.78 -15.24
CA VAL A 117 -11.67 12.91 -16.69
C VAL A 117 -12.52 11.84 -17.38
N VAL A 118 -13.84 11.97 -17.25
CA VAL A 118 -14.79 11.12 -17.98
C VAL A 118 -15.09 11.80 -19.31
N PHE A 119 -14.77 11.13 -20.42
CA PHE A 119 -15.28 11.53 -21.72
C PHE A 119 -16.77 11.24 -21.74
N ASP A 120 -17.58 12.29 -21.84
CA ASP A 120 -19.01 12.13 -22.04
C ASP A 120 -19.25 11.65 -23.47
N GLU A 121 -19.57 10.37 -23.62
CA GLU A 121 -19.90 9.76 -24.92
C GLU A 121 -21.16 10.39 -25.56
N ALA A 122 -21.98 11.09 -24.77
CA ALA A 122 -23.16 11.82 -25.26
C ALA A 122 -22.85 13.25 -25.74
N GLU A 123 -21.60 13.71 -25.65
CA GLU A 123 -21.20 15.03 -26.14
C GLU A 123 -21.28 15.06 -27.68
N ALA A 124 -22.21 15.88 -28.20
CA ALA A 124 -22.48 15.95 -29.63
C ALA A 124 -21.32 16.59 -30.44
N ASP A 125 -20.47 17.38 -29.77
CA ASP A 125 -19.27 17.98 -30.35
C ASP A 125 -17.99 17.39 -29.72
N PRO A 126 -17.29 16.49 -30.44
CA PRO A 126 -16.06 15.86 -29.94
C PRO A 126 -14.97 16.86 -29.55
N LEU A 127 -14.89 18.02 -30.20
CA LEU A 127 -13.87 19.02 -29.87
C LEU A 127 -14.16 19.69 -28.53
N GLN A 128 -15.43 19.95 -28.20
CA GLN A 128 -15.82 20.47 -26.88
C GLN A 128 -15.55 19.44 -25.78
N GLY A 129 -15.79 18.15 -26.06
CA GLY A 129 -15.45 17.06 -25.14
C GLY A 129 -13.94 17.02 -24.84
N ILE A 130 -13.10 17.13 -25.87
CA ILE A 130 -11.64 17.18 -25.72
C ILE A 130 -11.21 18.45 -24.97
N GLU A 131 -11.76 19.63 -25.29
CA GLU A 131 -11.42 20.87 -24.59
C GLU A 131 -11.75 20.77 -23.09
N ARG A 132 -12.94 20.27 -22.76
CA ARG A 132 -13.37 20.07 -21.37
C ARG A 132 -12.43 19.11 -20.64
N ALA A 133 -12.11 17.97 -21.24
CA ALA A 133 -11.20 16.99 -20.68
C ALA A 133 -9.80 17.58 -20.44
N LEU A 134 -9.22 18.28 -21.42
CA LEU A 134 -7.91 18.92 -21.30
C LEU A 134 -7.90 19.98 -20.20
N ARG A 135 -8.96 20.79 -20.10
CA ARG A 135 -9.08 21.81 -19.05
C ARG A 135 -9.11 21.16 -17.66
N GLU A 136 -9.88 20.08 -17.50
CA GLU A 136 -9.95 19.35 -16.24
C GLU A 136 -8.61 18.69 -15.86
N ILE A 137 -7.92 18.10 -16.85
CA ILE A 137 -6.57 17.56 -16.67
C ILE A 137 -5.61 18.64 -16.15
N ILE A 138 -5.63 19.82 -16.75
CA ILE A 138 -4.77 20.94 -16.34
C ILE A 138 -5.08 21.35 -14.90
N HIS A 139 -6.36 21.50 -14.54
CA HIS A 139 -6.75 21.84 -13.16
C HIS A 139 -6.30 20.79 -12.15
N ILE A 140 -6.45 19.49 -12.47
CA ILE A 140 -5.96 18.41 -11.59
C ILE A 140 -4.44 18.48 -11.43
N MET A 141 -3.69 18.76 -12.51
CA MET A 141 -2.24 18.91 -12.46
C MET A 141 -1.78 20.17 -11.72
N GLU A 142 -2.62 21.20 -11.62
CA GLU A 142 -2.36 22.40 -10.81
C GLU A 142 -2.62 22.17 -9.33
N ASP A 143 -3.71 21.49 -9.00
CA ASP A 143 -4.14 21.28 -7.61
C ASP A 143 -3.39 20.15 -6.90
N GLN A 144 -2.86 19.19 -7.64
CA GLN A 144 -2.26 17.96 -7.07
C GLN A 144 -0.82 17.77 -7.59
N PRO A 145 0.19 18.24 -6.84
CA PRO A 145 1.60 18.08 -7.20
C PRO A 145 1.99 16.62 -7.45
N GLU A 146 1.47 15.68 -6.65
CA GLU A 146 1.76 14.25 -6.78
C GLU A 146 1.27 13.68 -8.12
N THR A 147 0.13 14.18 -8.61
CA THR A 147 -0.44 13.79 -9.90
C THR A 147 0.41 14.34 -11.04
N ARG A 148 0.80 15.62 -10.97
CA ARG A 148 1.71 16.25 -11.94
C ARG A 148 3.04 15.50 -12.03
N GLU A 149 3.67 15.26 -10.89
CA GLU A 149 4.94 14.52 -10.78
C GLU A 149 4.82 13.11 -11.36
N THR A 150 3.71 12.42 -11.07
CA THR A 150 3.48 11.08 -11.62
C THR A 150 3.33 11.11 -13.13
N ILE A 151 2.57 12.07 -13.68
CA ILE A 151 2.43 12.25 -15.12
C ILE A 151 3.79 12.55 -15.76
N GLU A 152 4.61 13.42 -15.16
CA GLU A 152 5.97 13.69 -15.64
C GLU A 152 6.82 12.42 -15.70
N ILE A 153 6.77 11.60 -14.64
CA ILE A 153 7.49 10.31 -14.61
C ILE A 153 7.04 9.42 -15.77
N LEU A 154 5.73 9.26 -15.94
CA LEU A 154 5.14 8.37 -16.95
C LEU A 154 5.47 8.85 -18.37
N SER A 155 5.40 10.15 -18.62
CA SER A 155 5.60 10.74 -19.95
C SER A 155 7.08 10.85 -20.34
N PHE A 156 7.97 11.17 -19.40
CA PHE A 156 9.34 11.59 -19.74
C PHE A 156 10.45 10.84 -19.02
N LYS A 157 10.15 10.07 -17.96
CA LYS A 157 11.17 9.39 -17.13
C LYS A 157 11.02 7.86 -17.14
N CYS A 158 10.00 7.36 -17.83
CA CYS A 158 9.81 5.95 -18.10
C CYS A 158 10.51 5.61 -19.42
N GLU A 159 11.83 5.37 -19.37
CA GLU A 159 12.55 4.79 -20.51
C GLU A 159 11.99 3.38 -20.73
N TYR A 160 11.14 3.19 -21.75
CA TYR A 160 10.76 1.88 -22.25
C TYR A 160 12.02 1.26 -22.87
N VAL A 161 12.64 0.33 -22.15
CA VAL A 161 13.74 -0.51 -22.68
C VAL A 161 13.17 -1.51 -23.66
#